data_AF-A0A918WKS5-F1
#
_entry.id   AF-A0A918WKS5-F1
#
_cell.length_a   1.000
_cell.length_b   1.000
_cell.length_c   1.000
_cell.angle_alpha   90.00
_cell.angle_beta   90.00
_cell.angle_gamma   90.00
#
_symmetry.space_group_name_H-M   'P 1'
#
loop_
_entity.id
_entity.type
_entity.pdbx_description
1 polymer ?
#
loop_
_entity_poly.entity_id
_entity_poly.type
_entity_poly.pdbx_seq_one_letter_code
_entity_poly.pdbx_strand_id
1 'polypeptide(L)'
;MGFTPTASNYSEWVNNWMVFDAVTSPDTDTSGAGGTQADAFISVGVNSRFVGTGFLETGQTSTSEDSNGTDVFAAGEQAYVFIRNSDTPDENAEWLLYTSSVDNSWEFPQAEGGQSQFPATWYVSEADQAIWGAVNGTVTGGGPHTDTSTDFVLRTHTFVPEPSSFFLLFIGLGASLTRRSRSLA
;
A
#
# COMPACT_ATOMS: atom_id res chain seq x y z
N MET A 1 -11.03 -14.38 15.96
CA MET A 1 -11.30 -12.96 15.62
C MET A 1 -10.05 -12.47 14.93
N GLY A 2 -10.16 -12.15 13.63
CA GLY A 2 -9.04 -11.72 12.81
C GLY A 2 -8.55 -10.32 13.18
N PHE A 3 -7.35 -9.97 12.71
CA PHE A 3 -6.76 -8.64 12.84
C PHE A 3 -7.49 -7.67 11.90
N THR A 4 -7.99 -6.54 12.41
CA THR A 4 -8.60 -5.48 11.58
C THR A 4 -7.65 -4.29 11.48
N PRO A 5 -7.09 -3.99 10.30
CA PRO A 5 -6.17 -2.88 10.16
C PRO A 5 -6.92 -1.54 10.20
N THR A 6 -6.32 -0.58 10.90
CA THR A 6 -6.78 0.80 11.01
C THR A 6 -5.59 1.74 10.94
N ALA A 7 -5.80 2.98 10.52
CA ALA A 7 -4.71 3.96 10.46
C ALA A 7 -4.04 4.24 11.83
N SER A 8 -4.64 3.84 12.95
CA SER A 8 -4.06 3.97 14.30
C SER A 8 -3.20 2.79 14.75
N ASN A 9 -3.28 1.62 14.08
CA ASN A 9 -2.51 0.42 14.45
C ASN A 9 -1.53 -0.01 13.35
N TYR A 10 -1.07 0.92 12.50
CA TYR A 10 -0.15 0.62 11.38
C TYR A 10 1.13 -0.10 11.82
N SER A 11 1.64 0.16 13.02
CA SER A 11 2.84 -0.49 13.55
C SER A 11 2.66 -2.00 13.78
N GLU A 12 1.42 -2.48 13.81
CA GLU A 12 1.07 -3.87 14.07
C GLU A 12 0.80 -4.67 12.79
N TRP A 13 0.65 -4.01 11.63
CA TRP A 13 0.19 -4.63 10.40
C TRP A 13 1.09 -5.79 10.00
N VAL A 14 2.38 -5.54 9.82
CA VAL A 14 3.33 -6.53 9.31
C VAL A 14 3.35 -7.83 10.11
N ASN A 15 3.13 -7.75 11.43
CA ASN A 15 3.22 -8.91 12.31
C ASN A 15 1.89 -9.63 12.56
N ASN A 16 0.75 -9.03 12.19
CA ASN A 16 -0.59 -9.58 12.50
C ASN A 16 -1.42 -9.88 11.26
N TRP A 17 -0.85 -9.72 10.06
CA TRP A 17 -1.53 -10.06 8.82
C TRP A 17 -1.49 -11.57 8.55
N MET A 18 -2.66 -12.11 8.18
CA MET A 18 -2.74 -13.41 7.55
C MET A 18 -2.58 -13.21 6.04
N VAL A 19 -1.56 -13.83 5.45
CA VAL A 19 -1.24 -13.65 4.03
C VAL A 19 -1.95 -14.73 3.23
N PHE A 20 -2.96 -14.34 2.45
CA PHE A 20 -3.61 -15.27 1.53
C PHE A 20 -2.72 -15.55 0.32
N ASP A 21 -2.14 -14.49 -0.26
CA ASP A 21 -1.21 -14.58 -1.37
C ASP A 21 -0.36 -13.30 -1.41
N ALA A 22 0.82 -13.37 -1.99
CA ALA A 22 1.69 -12.22 -2.16
C ALA A 22 2.36 -12.25 -3.53
N VAL A 23 2.87 -11.08 -3.91
CA VAL A 23 3.79 -10.97 -5.04
C VAL A 23 4.78 -9.88 -4.71
N THR A 24 6.06 -10.14 -4.96
CA THR A 24 7.08 -9.11 -4.97
C THR A 24 7.20 -8.58 -6.38
N SER A 25 7.14 -7.26 -6.56
CA SER A 25 7.54 -6.67 -7.84
C SER A 25 8.97 -7.14 -8.14
N PRO A 26 9.26 -7.68 -9.35
CA PRO A 26 10.64 -7.93 -9.72
C PRO A 26 11.40 -6.60 -9.63
N ASP A 27 12.54 -6.62 -8.95
CA ASP A 27 13.51 -5.54 -9.01
C ASP A 27 13.83 -5.31 -10.49
N THR A 28 13.49 -4.13 -11.01
CA THR A 28 13.65 -3.81 -12.43
C THR A 28 15.08 -3.39 -12.73
N ASP A 29 16.06 -4.19 -12.30
CA ASP A 29 17.41 -4.09 -12.83
C ASP A 29 17.82 -5.38 -13.55
N THR A 30 17.52 -5.44 -14.85
CA THR A 30 18.18 -6.35 -15.80
C THR A 30 18.60 -5.68 -17.10
N SER A 31 18.74 -4.35 -17.12
CA SER A 31 19.42 -3.68 -18.22
C SER A 31 20.20 -2.50 -17.70
N GLY A 32 21.53 -2.62 -17.68
CA GLY A 32 22.50 -1.60 -17.29
C GLY A 32 22.47 -0.33 -18.14
N ALA A 33 21.35 0.37 -18.11
CA ALA A 33 21.12 1.70 -18.61
C ALA A 33 20.47 2.45 -17.45
N GLY A 34 21.20 3.38 -16.84
CA GLY A 34 20.83 4.08 -15.61
C GLY A 34 19.47 4.78 -15.70
N GLY A 35 18.41 4.03 -15.43
CA GLY A 35 17.10 4.53 -15.12
C GLY A 35 17.15 5.07 -13.70
N THR A 36 17.02 6.37 -13.56
CA THR A 36 16.88 7.05 -12.28
C THR A 36 15.64 6.47 -11.57
N GLN A 37 15.84 5.55 -10.63
CA GLN A 37 14.81 5.14 -9.68
C GLN A 37 14.59 6.31 -8.71
N ALA A 38 13.73 7.23 -9.10
CA ALA A 38 13.10 8.17 -8.21
C ALA A 38 11.59 7.96 -8.37
N ASP A 39 10.92 7.65 -7.27
CA ASP A 39 9.47 7.60 -7.14
C ASP A 39 8.78 6.52 -7.99
N ALA A 40 8.90 5.25 -7.58
CA ALA A 40 8.09 4.17 -8.15
C ALA A 40 6.64 4.24 -7.63
N PHE A 41 5.90 5.30 -8.01
CA PHE A 41 4.45 5.30 -7.95
C PHE A 41 3.94 4.14 -8.81
N ILE A 42 3.27 3.16 -8.21
CA ILE A 42 2.56 2.14 -8.98
C ILE A 42 1.36 2.81 -9.64
N SER A 43 1.55 3.31 -10.88
CA SER A 43 0.45 3.79 -11.72
C SER A 43 -0.31 2.61 -12.31
N VAL A 44 -1.24 2.08 -11.52
CA VAL A 44 -2.13 0.97 -11.90
C VAL A 44 -3.26 1.54 -12.77
N GLY A 45 -3.50 1.00 -13.97
CA GLY A 45 -4.64 1.45 -14.80
C GLY A 45 -6.00 1.00 -14.23
N VAL A 46 -7.09 1.67 -14.60
CA VAL A 46 -8.47 1.43 -14.09
C VAL A 46 -9.05 0.02 -14.33
N ASN A 47 -8.44 -0.80 -15.19
CA ASN A 47 -8.85 -2.20 -15.44
C ASN A 47 -7.86 -3.23 -14.89
N SER A 48 -6.92 -2.80 -14.06
CA SER A 48 -5.95 -3.71 -13.47
C SER A 48 -6.62 -4.51 -12.34
N ARG A 49 -6.23 -5.78 -12.23
CA ARG A 49 -6.69 -6.69 -11.20
C ARG A 49 -5.49 -7.30 -10.51
N PHE A 50 -5.61 -7.54 -9.22
CA PHE A 50 -4.71 -8.45 -8.54
C PHE A 50 -5.29 -9.85 -8.71
N VAL A 51 -4.51 -10.74 -9.33
CA VAL A 51 -4.88 -12.15 -9.50
C VAL A 51 -4.01 -12.94 -8.54
N GLY A 52 -4.61 -13.41 -7.46
CA GLY A 52 -3.95 -14.40 -6.62
C GLY A 52 -3.72 -15.69 -7.41
N THR A 53 -2.55 -16.29 -7.23
CA THR A 53 -2.19 -17.63 -7.69
C THR A 53 -2.59 -18.71 -6.69
N GLY A 54 -2.82 -18.35 -5.41
CA GLY A 54 -3.32 -19.23 -4.37
C GLY A 54 -4.81 -19.58 -4.51
N PHE A 55 -5.17 -20.82 -4.17
CA PHE A 55 -6.54 -21.31 -4.08
C PHE A 55 -6.98 -21.43 -2.62
N LEU A 56 -8.28 -21.24 -2.35
CA LEU A 56 -8.86 -21.48 -1.03
C LEU A 56 -9.29 -22.95 -0.91
N GLU A 57 -8.65 -23.69 -0.01
CA GLU A 57 -8.95 -25.11 0.24
C GLU A 57 -10.14 -25.30 1.18
N THR A 58 -10.69 -26.52 1.25
CA THR A 58 -11.82 -26.88 2.14
C THR A 58 -11.59 -26.53 3.61
N GLY A 59 -10.32 -26.46 4.03
CA GLY A 59 -9.91 -26.04 5.37
C GLY A 59 -9.94 -24.53 5.61
N GLN A 60 -10.39 -23.74 4.63
CA GLN A 60 -10.26 -22.28 4.60
C GLN A 60 -8.79 -21.81 4.64
N THR A 61 -7.88 -22.63 4.14
CA THR A 61 -6.44 -22.35 4.01
C THR A 61 -6.10 -21.94 2.59
N SER A 62 -5.03 -21.17 2.40
CA SER A 62 -4.52 -20.84 1.06
C SER A 62 -3.54 -21.91 0.58
N THR A 63 -3.52 -22.16 -0.73
CA THR A 63 -2.46 -22.96 -1.38
C THR A 63 -1.27 -22.13 -1.85
N SER A 64 -1.26 -20.81 -1.65
CA SER A 64 -0.13 -19.97 -2.06
C SER A 64 1.14 -20.34 -1.28
N GLU A 65 2.29 -20.35 -1.96
CA GLU A 65 3.60 -20.55 -1.32
C GLU A 65 3.96 -19.39 -0.37
N ASP A 66 3.37 -18.21 -0.60
CA ASP A 66 3.56 -17.02 0.25
C ASP A 66 2.62 -16.99 1.45
N SER A 67 1.66 -17.91 1.51
CA SER A 67 0.76 -18.03 2.66
C SER A 67 1.38 -18.83 3.79
N ASN A 68 1.02 -18.49 5.02
CA ASN A 68 1.26 -19.39 6.13
C ASN A 68 0.19 -20.48 6.07
N GLY A 69 0.55 -21.72 5.71
CA GLY A 69 -0.39 -22.85 5.53
C GLY A 69 -1.20 -23.24 6.77
N THR A 70 -1.06 -22.53 7.89
CA THR A 70 -1.90 -22.64 9.09
C THR A 70 -2.94 -21.53 9.24
N ASP A 71 -2.87 -20.47 8.44
CA ASP A 71 -3.83 -19.37 8.48
C ASP A 71 -5.18 -19.81 7.92
N VAL A 72 -6.25 -19.46 8.62
CA VAL A 72 -7.63 -19.87 8.32
C VAL A 72 -8.45 -18.62 8.01
N PHE A 73 -8.82 -18.45 6.74
CA PHE A 73 -9.59 -17.30 6.23
C PHE A 73 -11.09 -17.59 6.35
N ALA A 74 -11.75 -17.05 7.37
CA ALA A 74 -13.16 -17.36 7.61
C ALA A 74 -14.06 -16.86 6.47
N ALA A 75 -15.13 -17.58 6.16
CA ALA A 75 -16.11 -17.08 5.20
C ALA A 75 -16.76 -15.78 5.72
N GLY A 76 -16.86 -14.79 4.84
CA GLY A 76 -17.27 -13.42 5.18
C GLY A 76 -16.15 -12.55 5.75
N GLU A 77 -14.91 -13.05 5.85
CA GLU A 77 -13.78 -12.24 6.29
C GLU A 77 -13.35 -11.28 5.17
N GLN A 78 -13.11 -10.01 5.53
CA GLN A 78 -12.74 -8.97 4.60
C GLN A 78 -11.30 -9.18 4.09
N ALA A 79 -11.12 -9.20 2.78
CA ALA A 79 -9.83 -9.16 2.13
C ALA A 79 -9.32 -7.72 2.02
N TYR A 80 -8.02 -7.55 2.09
CA TYR A 80 -7.34 -6.27 1.95
C TYR A 80 -6.13 -6.44 1.04
N VAL A 81 -5.79 -5.39 0.30
CA VAL A 81 -4.53 -5.34 -0.48
C VAL A 81 -3.57 -4.37 0.20
N PHE A 82 -2.41 -4.88 0.59
CA PHE A 82 -1.35 -4.11 1.21
C PHE A 82 -0.16 -3.99 0.27
N ILE A 83 0.09 -2.77 -0.21
CA ILE A 83 1.22 -2.41 -1.04
C ILE A 83 2.22 -1.66 -0.19
N ARG A 84 3.48 -2.08 -0.20
CA ARG A 84 4.55 -1.48 0.60
C ARG A 84 5.92 -1.69 -0.04
N ASN A 85 6.82 -0.74 0.19
CA ASN A 85 8.24 -0.85 -0.16
C ASN A 85 9.13 -1.26 1.05
N SER A 86 8.56 -1.32 2.25
CA SER A 86 9.28 -1.60 3.50
C SER A 86 8.37 -2.29 4.52
N ASP A 87 8.98 -3.10 5.39
CA ASP A 87 8.32 -3.76 6.52
C ASP A 87 8.34 -2.92 7.79
N THR A 88 9.05 -1.80 7.78
CA THR A 88 9.13 -0.85 8.88
C THR A 88 8.49 0.48 8.50
N PRO A 89 7.64 1.07 9.37
CA PRO A 89 7.07 2.40 9.12
C PRO A 89 8.10 3.50 9.42
N ASP A 90 9.10 3.62 8.54
CA ASP A 90 10.18 4.60 8.63
C ASP A 90 10.01 5.75 7.60
N GLU A 91 10.98 6.67 7.57
CA GLU A 91 10.90 7.87 6.72
C GLU A 91 10.89 7.58 5.21
N ASN A 92 11.39 6.43 4.78
CA ASN A 92 11.41 6.01 3.37
C ASN A 92 10.30 5.00 3.06
N ALA A 93 9.52 4.62 4.07
CA ALA A 93 8.45 3.66 3.92
C ALA A 93 7.23 4.31 3.26
N GLU A 94 6.80 3.70 2.16
CA GLU A 94 5.65 4.07 1.37
C GLU A 94 4.65 2.95 1.39
N TRP A 95 3.51 3.18 2.04
CA TRP A 95 2.48 2.16 2.24
C TRP A 95 1.18 2.60 1.57
N LEU A 96 0.39 1.62 1.14
CA LEU A 96 -0.99 1.77 0.69
C LEU A 96 -1.75 0.54 1.18
N LEU A 97 -2.83 0.77 1.91
CA LEU A 97 -3.73 -0.28 2.35
C LEU A 97 -5.15 0.09 1.96
N TYR A 98 -5.78 -0.78 1.18
CA TYR A 98 -7.12 -0.52 0.66
C TYR A 98 -7.96 -1.80 0.53
N THR A 99 -9.26 -1.59 0.41
CA THR A 99 -10.25 -2.66 0.30
C THR A 99 -11.50 -2.18 -0.45
N SER A 100 -12.47 -3.08 -0.63
CA SER A 100 -13.82 -2.75 -1.06
C SER A 100 -14.86 -3.18 -0.03
N SER A 101 -15.83 -2.32 0.23
CA SER A 101 -17.05 -2.64 0.98
C SER A 101 -18.29 -2.80 0.11
N VAL A 102 -18.14 -2.66 -1.22
CA VAL A 102 -19.27 -2.74 -2.15
C VAL A 102 -19.71 -4.19 -2.31
N ASP A 103 -20.98 -4.46 -1.99
CA ASP A 103 -21.68 -5.74 -2.20
C ASP A 103 -20.92 -6.99 -1.69
N ASN A 104 -20.11 -6.84 -0.64
CA ASN A 104 -19.28 -7.91 -0.08
C ASN A 104 -18.34 -8.57 -1.11
N SER A 105 -18.02 -7.86 -2.20
CA SER A 105 -17.20 -8.35 -3.31
C SER A 105 -15.78 -8.75 -2.90
N TRP A 106 -15.32 -8.21 -1.77
CA TRP A 106 -14.00 -8.45 -1.21
C TRP A 106 -14.02 -9.31 0.06
N GLU A 107 -15.10 -10.06 0.31
CA GLU A 107 -15.14 -11.06 1.38
C GLU A 107 -14.67 -12.44 0.90
N PHE A 108 -13.97 -13.19 1.75
CA PHE A 108 -13.64 -14.58 1.48
C PHE A 108 -14.92 -15.44 1.41
N PRO A 109 -15.14 -16.23 0.36
CA PRO A 109 -16.28 -17.13 0.29
C PRO A 109 -16.05 -18.40 1.12
N GLN A 110 -17.10 -19.21 1.23
CA GLN A 110 -17.01 -20.56 1.78
C GLN A 110 -16.33 -21.49 0.75
N ALA A 111 -15.26 -22.19 1.14
CA ALA A 111 -14.56 -23.16 0.30
C ALA A 111 -15.30 -24.51 0.25
N GLU A 112 -16.51 -24.54 -0.32
CA GLU A 112 -17.22 -25.79 -0.54
C GLU A 112 -16.41 -26.73 -1.46
N GLY A 113 -16.05 -27.92 -0.96
CA GLY A 113 -15.42 -28.97 -1.75
C GLY A 113 -13.96 -28.73 -2.16
N GLY A 114 -13.32 -27.66 -1.68
CA GLY A 114 -11.97 -27.27 -2.06
C GLY A 114 -11.99 -26.63 -3.45
N GLN A 115 -11.91 -25.30 -3.50
CA GLN A 115 -12.11 -24.60 -4.76
C GLN A 115 -10.84 -24.67 -5.60
N SER A 116 -10.80 -25.59 -6.58
CA SER A 116 -9.70 -25.72 -7.56
C SER A 116 -9.73 -24.66 -8.68
N GLN A 117 -10.80 -23.86 -8.75
CA GLN A 117 -10.92 -22.67 -9.59
C GLN A 117 -11.69 -21.61 -8.81
N PHE A 118 -10.97 -20.66 -8.21
CA PHE A 118 -11.56 -19.40 -7.76
C PHE A 118 -11.82 -18.52 -8.99
N PRO A 119 -12.77 -17.58 -8.89
CA PRO A 119 -12.24 -16.24 -8.86
C PRO A 119 -12.94 -15.40 -7.79
N ALA A 120 -12.35 -15.31 -6.60
CA ALA A 120 -12.28 -13.99 -5.98
C ALA A 120 -11.18 -13.25 -6.74
N THR A 121 -11.59 -12.68 -7.86
CA THR A 121 -10.78 -11.66 -8.53
C THR A 121 -11.20 -10.34 -7.91
N TRP A 122 -10.27 -9.70 -7.22
CA TRP A 122 -10.50 -8.38 -6.66
C TRP A 122 -10.02 -7.34 -7.65
N TYR A 123 -10.97 -6.57 -8.17
CA TYR A 123 -10.67 -5.54 -9.15
C TYR A 123 -10.29 -4.25 -8.44
N VAL A 124 -9.19 -3.64 -8.85
CA VAL A 124 -8.76 -2.35 -8.29
C VAL A 124 -9.83 -1.27 -8.50
N SER A 125 -10.60 -1.36 -9.59
CA SER A 125 -11.75 -0.48 -9.84
C SER A 125 -12.86 -0.55 -8.81
N GLU A 126 -12.96 -1.64 -8.05
CA GLU A 126 -13.97 -1.84 -7.01
C GLU A 126 -13.52 -1.29 -5.65
N ALA A 127 -12.26 -0.90 -5.50
CA ALA A 127 -11.74 -0.33 -4.26
C ALA A 127 -12.45 0.99 -3.91
N ASP A 128 -13.19 1.02 -2.81
CA ASP A 128 -13.92 2.21 -2.34
C ASP A 128 -13.41 2.71 -0.98
N GLN A 129 -12.47 1.99 -0.36
CA GLN A 129 -11.90 2.33 0.94
C GLN A 129 -10.38 2.30 0.93
N ALA A 130 -9.76 3.38 1.41
CA ALA A 130 -8.34 3.45 1.74
C ALA A 130 -8.15 3.62 3.25
N ILE A 131 -7.45 2.68 3.89
CA ILE A 131 -7.08 2.76 5.30
C ILE A 131 -5.82 3.63 5.42
N TRP A 132 -4.90 3.51 4.46
CA TRP A 132 -3.69 4.32 4.32
C TRP A 132 -3.36 4.50 2.84
N GLY A 133 -2.77 5.62 2.47
CA GLY A 133 -2.60 5.96 1.05
C GLY A 133 -3.89 6.53 0.45
N ALA A 134 -4.06 6.39 -0.85
CA ALA A 134 -5.26 6.81 -1.55
C ALA A 134 -5.62 5.93 -2.74
N VAL A 135 -6.91 5.86 -3.07
CA VAL A 135 -7.47 5.14 -4.22
C VAL A 135 -8.46 5.98 -5.03
N ASN A 136 -8.60 5.66 -6.32
CA ASN A 136 -9.58 6.25 -7.24
C ASN A 136 -9.60 7.78 -7.28
N GLY A 137 -8.42 8.41 -7.15
CA GLY A 137 -8.23 9.86 -7.24
C GLY A 137 -8.86 10.68 -6.10
N THR A 138 -9.74 10.09 -5.30
CA THR A 138 -10.69 10.82 -4.45
C THR A 138 -10.85 10.23 -3.04
N VAL A 139 -10.52 8.95 -2.86
CA VAL A 139 -10.62 8.28 -1.56
C VAL A 139 -9.25 8.28 -0.91
N THR A 140 -9.11 9.01 0.20
CA THR A 140 -7.84 9.18 0.91
C THR A 140 -7.95 8.61 2.32
N GLY A 141 -7.00 7.74 2.67
CA GLY A 141 -6.85 7.16 4.00
C GLY A 141 -5.86 7.92 4.88
N GLY A 142 -5.29 7.22 5.87
CA GLY A 142 -4.22 7.76 6.71
C GLY A 142 -2.91 8.03 5.97
N GLY A 143 -1.98 8.63 6.71
CA GLY A 143 -0.62 8.91 6.25
C GLY A 143 -0.40 10.33 5.72
N PRO A 144 0.74 10.99 6.07
CA PRO A 144 1.12 12.24 5.45
C PRO A 144 1.35 12.10 3.94
N HIS A 145 0.98 13.15 3.21
CA HIS A 145 1.18 13.28 1.77
C HIS A 145 1.25 14.77 1.39
N THR A 146 1.96 15.08 0.31
CA THR A 146 2.15 16.45 -0.21
C THR A 146 1.55 16.63 -1.60
N ASP A 147 1.45 15.56 -2.39
CA ASP A 147 0.79 15.58 -3.69
C ASP A 147 -0.74 15.54 -3.53
N THR A 148 -1.39 16.58 -4.03
CA THR A 148 -2.86 16.75 -4.03
C THR A 148 -3.49 16.46 -5.38
N SER A 149 -2.72 15.98 -6.37
CA SER A 149 -3.24 15.52 -7.66
C SER A 149 -4.29 14.43 -7.43
N THR A 150 -5.40 14.48 -8.18
CA THR A 150 -6.46 13.47 -8.19
C THR A 150 -6.33 12.53 -9.38
N ASP A 151 -5.30 12.69 -10.22
CA ASP A 151 -5.05 11.87 -11.40
C ASP A 151 -4.22 10.63 -11.04
N PHE A 152 -4.85 9.69 -10.33
CA PHE A 152 -4.25 8.42 -9.94
C PHE A 152 -5.33 7.37 -9.68
N VAL A 153 -4.97 6.08 -9.81
CA VAL A 153 -5.83 4.97 -9.38
C VAL A 153 -5.43 4.47 -8.00
N LEU A 154 -4.14 4.27 -7.76
CA LEU A 154 -3.56 3.89 -6.47
C LEU A 154 -2.43 4.86 -6.11
N ARG A 155 -2.28 5.15 -4.83
CA ARG A 155 -1.21 6.01 -4.31
C ARG A 155 -0.78 5.58 -2.91
N THR A 156 0.53 5.45 -2.73
CA THR A 156 1.17 5.24 -1.42
C THR A 156 1.35 6.57 -0.69
N HIS A 157 1.31 6.51 0.65
CA HIS A 157 1.68 7.62 1.54
C HIS A 157 2.88 7.23 2.39
N THR A 158 3.68 8.23 2.77
CA THR A 158 4.86 8.05 3.64
C THR A 158 4.49 8.14 5.12
N PHE A 159 5.43 7.87 6.03
CA PHE A 159 5.24 8.06 7.48
C PHE A 159 5.78 9.39 8.01
N VAL A 160 6.72 10.01 7.30
CA VAL A 160 7.35 11.26 7.70
C VAL A 160 7.22 12.26 6.54
N PRO A 161 6.71 13.49 6.79
CA PRO A 161 6.78 14.56 5.81
C PRO A 161 8.25 14.87 5.51
N GLU A 162 8.64 14.84 4.23
CA GLU A 162 10.01 15.10 3.79
C GLU A 162 10.64 16.32 4.51
N PRO A 163 11.77 16.16 5.25
CA PRO A 163 12.38 17.23 6.04
C PRO A 163 12.92 18.44 5.24
N SER A 164 12.94 18.33 3.91
CA SER A 164 13.67 19.20 2.99
C SER A 164 13.25 20.67 3.06
N SER A 165 11.97 20.93 3.26
CA SER A 165 11.38 22.27 3.16
C SER A 165 11.76 23.17 4.35
N PHE A 166 11.83 22.60 5.56
CA PHE A 166 12.14 23.37 6.78
C PHE A 166 13.61 23.75 6.84
N PHE A 167 14.52 22.84 6.45
CA PHE A 167 15.95 23.15 6.43
C PHE A 167 16.30 24.21 5.39
N LEU A 168 15.68 24.19 4.21
CA LEU A 168 15.90 25.22 3.18
C LEU A 168 15.38 26.60 3.64
N LEU A 169 14.27 26.66 4.37
CA LEU A 169 13.76 27.90 4.95
C LEU A 169 14.75 28.50 5.96
N PHE A 170 15.31 27.68 6.86
CA PHE A 170 16.30 28.14 7.85
C PHE A 170 17.63 28.55 7.20
N ILE A 171 18.11 27.82 6.19
CA ILE A 171 19.32 28.20 5.44
C ILE A 171 19.09 29.50 4.66
N GLY A 172 17.94 29.67 4.01
CA GLY A 172 17.58 30.90 3.30
C GLY A 172 17.45 32.12 4.22
N LEU A 173 16.86 31.96 5.40
CA LEU A 173 16.80 33.01 6.42
C LEU A 173 18.18 33.34 6.99
N GLY A 174 19.02 32.33 7.27
CA GLY A 174 20.39 32.54 7.74
C GLY A 174 21.28 33.26 6.71
N ALA A 175 21.18 32.89 5.43
CA ALA A 175 21.94 33.51 4.34
C ALA A 175 21.51 34.97 4.07
N SER A 176 20.22 35.28 4.19
CA SER A 176 19.72 36.66 4.02
C SER A 176 20.10 37.58 5.17
N LEU A 177 20.09 37.10 6.42
CA LEU A 177 20.52 37.86 7.60
C LEU A 177 22.03 38.14 7.60
N THR A 178 22.85 37.15 7.22
CA THR A 178 24.32 37.31 7.14
C THR A 178 24.77 38.17 5.95
N ARG A 179 23.98 38.25 4.88
CA ARG A 179 24.24 39.16 3.75
C ARG A 179 23.94 40.61 4.11
N ARG A 180 22.93 40.86 4.94
CA ARG A 180 22.56 42.22 5.41
C ARG A 180 23.61 42.82 6.35
N SER A 181 24.24 42.01 7.22
CA SER A 181 25.26 42.50 8.15
C SER A 181 26.59 42.85 7.47
N ARG A 182 26.85 42.34 6.25
CA ARG A 182 28.07 42.62 5.47
C ARG A 182 27.99 43.86 4.57
N SER A 183 26.80 44.43 4.36
CA SER A 183 26.60 45.60 3.50
C SER A 183 26.71 46.94 4.25
N LEU A 184 26.97 46.93 5.55
CA LEU A 184 27.05 48.11 6.42
C LEU A 184 28.46 48.34 7.00
N ALA A 185 29.50 47.71 6.42
CA ALA A 185 30.90 47.95 6.75
C ALA A 185 31.63 48.58 5.58
#